data_AF-A0AAP6L181-F1
#
_entry.id   AF-A0AAP6L181-F1
#
_cell.length_a   1.000
_cell.length_b   1.000
_cell.length_c   1.000
_cell.angle_alpha   90.00
_cell.angle_beta   90.00
_cell.angle_gamma   90.00
#
_symmetry.space_group_name_H-M   'P 1'
#
loop_
_entity.id
_entity.type
_entity.pdbx_description
1 polymer ?
#
loop_
_entity_poly.entity_id
_entity_poly.type
_entity_poly.pdbx_seq_one_letter_code
_entity_poly.pdbx_strand_id
1 'polypeptide(L)'
;MIFSDREIKISESLTEEKWAEIIAAVSGKDDLTLKIEGVDVFLKEMSIPSEISGISIANAVFKNKIKISGLSNGRFLSVKNSRSSFLAGVRIENVSCNLFEFYDSENMIESDDEMNLIVTFTSCGFDNFIHSSVFLPSFKKVLFSDKVKIESMSDNNDNSLHFIECIFSGGLTCELVNFKNKNLFIENSKTIENHEKEKIIVTFSCRGGDLNNFDIKHSVLTGAYFKLFKTKFCDIAIDHCVIEELDLHTVNDGADRTEIYNLHITNSNVGMLLLNNRDIIHPLSFVGSTFKNPPHFFGAKMTSGSRFPNRENFISRNGKRDAACYRVLRSQVEAQRDRTLEGMFFSLEQESLCNEENGIEHYISKMYHIFSNYGTDYIKPLLLLLVFAVIFTLIYGLYMSESIGPSYPIDWGLLKSSLIYSLKQMLQPFSSLKDMTPLSNEKQGLSLVIILISILQSFISLVCIALSGLAIRWRFKRD
;
A
#
# COMPACT_ATOMS: atom_id res chain seq x y z
N MET A 1 -26.63 -27.58 -39.35
CA MET A 1 -26.42 -28.03 -37.95
C MET A 1 -26.17 -29.54 -37.89
N ILE A 2 -25.10 -29.99 -37.22
CA ILE A 2 -24.84 -31.43 -36.97
C ILE A 2 -24.91 -31.66 -35.46
N PHE A 3 -25.69 -32.66 -35.03
CA PHE A 3 -25.72 -33.15 -33.65
C PHE A 3 -24.85 -34.40 -33.54
N SER A 4 -23.85 -34.36 -32.66
CA SER A 4 -23.27 -35.57 -32.06
C SER A 4 -23.63 -35.57 -30.58
N ASP A 5 -23.54 -36.72 -29.89
CA ASP A 5 -24.21 -37.00 -28.61
C ASP A 5 -24.11 -35.93 -27.50
N ARG A 6 -23.13 -35.00 -27.54
CA ARG A 6 -23.04 -33.82 -26.65
C ARG A 6 -22.53 -32.53 -27.31
N GLU A 7 -22.49 -32.47 -28.63
CA GLU A 7 -21.90 -31.34 -29.35
C GLU A 7 -22.79 -30.87 -30.50
N ILE A 8 -22.89 -29.55 -30.62
CA ILE A 8 -23.64 -28.86 -31.66
C ILE A 8 -22.67 -28.06 -32.49
N LYS A 9 -22.52 -28.43 -33.77
CA LYS A 9 -21.72 -27.67 -34.72
C LYS A 9 -22.59 -26.76 -35.58
N ILE A 10 -22.25 -25.48 -35.57
CA ILE A 10 -22.84 -24.41 -36.41
C ILE A 10 -21.79 -23.99 -37.43
N SER A 11 -22.16 -24.13 -38.71
CA SER A 11 -21.32 -23.83 -39.87
C SER A 11 -22.04 -22.92 -40.88
N GLU A 12 -23.14 -22.30 -40.46
CA GLU A 12 -23.97 -21.40 -41.25
C GLU A 12 -24.12 -20.08 -40.48
N SER A 13 -24.37 -18.97 -41.20
CA SER A 13 -24.43 -17.63 -40.59
C SER A 13 -25.44 -17.56 -39.47
N LEU A 14 -25.05 -16.93 -38.36
CA LEU A 14 -25.85 -16.91 -37.14
C LEU A 14 -26.74 -15.66 -37.10
N THR A 15 -28.01 -15.86 -37.41
CA THR A 15 -29.09 -14.87 -37.33
C THR A 15 -29.99 -15.13 -36.11
N GLU A 16 -30.83 -14.16 -35.75
CA GLU A 16 -31.79 -14.30 -34.63
C GLU A 16 -32.73 -15.49 -34.81
N GLU A 17 -33.21 -15.73 -36.05
CA GLU A 17 -34.05 -16.88 -36.39
C GLU A 17 -33.30 -18.20 -36.15
N LYS A 18 -32.05 -18.30 -36.61
CA LYS A 18 -31.23 -19.50 -36.41
C LYS A 18 -30.91 -19.74 -34.95
N TRP A 19 -30.66 -18.68 -34.18
CA TRP A 19 -30.42 -18.77 -32.75
C TRP A 19 -31.65 -19.31 -32.01
N ALA A 20 -32.86 -18.87 -32.38
CA ALA A 20 -34.10 -19.41 -31.83
C ALA A 20 -34.28 -20.90 -32.12
N GLU A 21 -33.94 -21.37 -33.33
CA GLU A 21 -33.93 -22.80 -33.66
C GLU A 21 -32.96 -23.59 -32.79
N ILE A 22 -31.76 -23.05 -32.55
CA ILE A 22 -30.75 -23.69 -31.70
C ILE A 22 -31.27 -23.81 -30.27
N ILE A 23 -31.85 -22.74 -29.71
CA ILE A 23 -32.45 -22.75 -28.37
C ILE A 23 -33.52 -23.83 -28.25
N ALA A 24 -34.43 -23.91 -29.24
CA ALA A 24 -35.48 -24.94 -29.24
C ALA A 24 -34.88 -26.36 -29.29
N ALA A 25 -33.78 -26.56 -30.01
CA ALA A 25 -33.17 -27.87 -30.20
C ALA A 25 -32.26 -28.33 -29.04
N VAL A 26 -31.85 -27.43 -28.15
CA VAL A 26 -31.11 -27.76 -26.91
C VAL A 26 -32.02 -27.99 -25.71
N SER A 27 -33.27 -27.55 -25.76
CA SER A 27 -34.19 -27.68 -24.63
C SER A 27 -34.34 -29.13 -24.17
N GLY A 28 -34.18 -29.36 -22.86
CA GLY A 28 -34.29 -30.68 -22.24
C GLY A 28 -33.05 -31.58 -22.38
N LYS A 29 -31.91 -31.03 -22.82
CA LYS A 29 -30.60 -31.70 -22.83
C LYS A 29 -29.69 -31.05 -21.79
N ASP A 30 -28.69 -31.78 -21.29
CA ASP A 30 -27.74 -31.26 -20.31
C ASP A 30 -26.30 -31.36 -20.80
N ASP A 31 -25.45 -30.44 -20.32
CA ASP A 31 -23.99 -30.45 -20.52
C ASP A 31 -23.55 -30.41 -22.00
N LEU A 32 -24.25 -29.63 -22.82
CA LEU A 32 -23.94 -29.50 -24.24
C LEU A 32 -22.78 -28.54 -24.52
N THR A 33 -22.04 -28.82 -25.58
CA THR A 33 -21.01 -27.93 -26.13
C THR A 33 -21.46 -27.34 -27.46
N LEU A 34 -21.39 -26.02 -27.58
CA LEU A 34 -21.64 -25.28 -28.82
C LEU A 34 -20.33 -24.95 -29.54
N LYS A 35 -20.20 -25.36 -30.80
CA LYS A 35 -19.08 -24.98 -31.67
C LYS A 35 -19.56 -24.13 -32.85
N ILE A 36 -19.08 -22.91 -32.90
CA ILE A 36 -19.37 -21.91 -33.94
C ILE A 36 -18.07 -21.67 -34.70
N GLU A 37 -18.01 -22.06 -35.98
CA GLU A 37 -16.75 -22.06 -36.73
C GLU A 37 -16.92 -21.52 -38.15
N GLY A 38 -16.16 -20.47 -38.51
CA GLY A 38 -16.11 -19.96 -39.88
C GLY A 38 -17.40 -19.30 -40.36
N VAL A 39 -18.13 -18.61 -39.47
CA VAL A 39 -19.46 -18.03 -39.77
C VAL A 39 -19.50 -16.53 -39.54
N ASP A 40 -20.38 -15.85 -40.29
CA ASP A 40 -20.79 -14.49 -39.98
C ASP A 40 -21.83 -14.49 -38.83
N VAL A 41 -21.61 -13.63 -37.83
CA VAL A 41 -22.50 -13.46 -36.69
C VAL A 41 -23.22 -12.13 -36.80
N PHE A 42 -24.53 -12.19 -37.03
CA PHE A 42 -25.41 -11.01 -37.15
C PHE A 42 -26.21 -10.75 -35.86
N LEU A 43 -26.10 -11.60 -34.85
CA LEU A 43 -26.79 -11.46 -33.57
C LEU A 43 -26.43 -10.16 -32.85
N LYS A 44 -27.43 -9.56 -32.21
CA LYS A 44 -27.23 -8.46 -31.24
C LYS A 44 -27.09 -9.00 -29.81
N GLU A 45 -27.75 -10.10 -29.51
CA GLU A 45 -27.70 -10.75 -28.21
C GLU A 45 -27.67 -12.27 -28.37
N MET A 46 -26.79 -12.91 -27.60
CA MET A 46 -26.66 -14.35 -27.49
C MET A 46 -26.89 -14.72 -26.03
N SER A 47 -28.15 -14.96 -25.69
CA SER A 47 -28.57 -15.48 -24.38
C SER A 47 -28.42 -16.99 -24.37
N ILE A 48 -27.38 -17.46 -23.69
CA ILE A 48 -26.96 -18.86 -23.63
C ILE A 48 -27.91 -19.62 -22.69
N PRO A 49 -28.59 -20.67 -23.16
CA PRO A 49 -29.42 -21.54 -22.32
C PRO A 49 -28.60 -22.30 -21.28
N SER A 50 -29.22 -22.63 -20.14
CA SER A 50 -28.60 -23.39 -19.04
C SER A 50 -28.08 -24.78 -19.45
N GLU A 51 -28.66 -25.33 -20.52
CA GLU A 51 -28.33 -26.62 -21.12
C GLU A 51 -26.92 -26.62 -21.76
N ILE A 52 -26.41 -25.43 -22.11
CA ILE A 52 -25.09 -25.25 -22.71
C ILE A 52 -24.06 -24.99 -21.61
N SER A 53 -23.09 -25.89 -21.52
CA SER A 53 -21.99 -25.82 -20.56
C SER A 53 -20.68 -25.32 -21.19
N GLY A 54 -20.53 -25.40 -22.51
CA GLY A 54 -19.29 -25.03 -23.19
C GLY A 54 -19.54 -24.33 -24.51
N ILE A 55 -18.77 -23.30 -24.82
CA ILE A 55 -18.87 -22.55 -26.09
C ILE A 55 -17.48 -22.34 -26.68
N SER A 56 -17.33 -22.70 -27.96
CA SER A 56 -16.15 -22.40 -28.76
C SER A 56 -16.56 -21.63 -30.01
N ILE A 57 -16.07 -20.40 -30.15
CA ILE A 57 -16.21 -19.55 -31.32
C ILE A 57 -14.85 -19.44 -31.98
N ALA A 58 -14.73 -19.82 -33.25
CA ALA A 58 -13.47 -19.80 -33.98
C ALA A 58 -13.68 -19.24 -35.40
N ASN A 59 -12.74 -18.40 -35.85
CA ASN A 59 -12.74 -17.83 -37.20
C ASN A 59 -14.08 -17.18 -37.58
N ALA A 60 -14.77 -16.56 -36.62
CA ALA A 60 -16.07 -15.92 -36.84
C ALA A 60 -15.90 -14.44 -37.13
N VAL A 61 -16.83 -13.86 -37.90
CA VAL A 61 -16.86 -12.41 -38.17
C VAL A 61 -18.11 -11.79 -37.56
N PHE A 62 -17.91 -10.94 -36.56
CA PHE A 62 -19.00 -10.22 -35.90
C PHE A 62 -19.40 -8.98 -36.71
N LYS A 63 -20.56 -9.06 -37.36
CA LYS A 63 -21.11 -7.98 -38.19
C LYS A 63 -21.88 -6.92 -37.36
N ASN A 64 -22.19 -7.22 -36.10
CA ASN A 64 -22.86 -6.32 -35.15
C ASN A 64 -22.13 -6.31 -33.80
N LYS A 65 -22.38 -5.27 -32.98
CA LYS A 65 -22.08 -5.35 -31.54
C LYS A 65 -22.97 -6.43 -30.93
N ILE A 66 -22.34 -7.40 -30.27
CA ILE A 66 -23.02 -8.53 -29.66
C ILE A 66 -22.83 -8.53 -28.15
N LYS A 67 -23.90 -8.85 -27.43
CA LYS A 67 -23.87 -9.22 -26.02
C LYS A 67 -23.97 -10.73 -25.90
N ILE A 68 -23.00 -11.38 -25.25
CA ILE A 68 -23.02 -12.80 -24.91
C ILE A 68 -23.29 -12.91 -23.41
N SER A 69 -24.33 -13.64 -23.01
CA SER A 69 -24.74 -13.72 -21.60
C SER A 69 -25.43 -15.03 -21.24
N GLY A 70 -25.56 -15.32 -19.94
CA GLY A 70 -26.39 -16.41 -19.43
C GLY A 70 -25.68 -17.73 -19.15
N LEU A 71 -24.39 -17.86 -19.50
CA LEU A 71 -23.59 -19.04 -19.17
C LEU A 71 -23.27 -19.07 -17.67
N SER A 72 -24.08 -19.79 -16.89
CA SER A 72 -23.85 -20.04 -15.47
C SER A 72 -23.14 -21.39 -15.27
N ASN A 73 -22.04 -21.43 -14.50
CA ASN A 73 -21.26 -22.63 -14.22
C ASN A 73 -20.75 -23.34 -15.49
N GLY A 74 -20.35 -22.57 -16.50
CA GLY A 74 -19.80 -23.10 -17.74
C GLY A 74 -18.47 -23.82 -17.53
N ARG A 75 -18.25 -24.91 -18.27
CA ARG A 75 -16.93 -25.56 -18.38
C ARG A 75 -15.93 -24.64 -19.07
N PHE A 76 -16.33 -24.03 -20.20
CA PHE A 76 -15.45 -23.09 -20.89
C PHE A 76 -16.20 -22.13 -21.85
N LEU A 77 -15.60 -20.97 -22.10
CA LEU A 77 -15.95 -20.05 -23.18
C LEU A 77 -14.67 -19.64 -23.90
N SER A 78 -14.55 -20.01 -25.17
CA SER A 78 -13.37 -19.73 -26.00
C SER A 78 -13.77 -18.93 -27.24
N VAL A 79 -13.04 -17.85 -27.53
CA VAL A 79 -13.16 -17.06 -28.76
C VAL A 79 -11.77 -16.93 -29.39
N LYS A 80 -11.59 -17.50 -30.58
CA LYS A 80 -10.28 -17.58 -31.25
C LYS A 80 -10.36 -17.04 -32.68
N ASN A 81 -9.34 -16.27 -33.08
CA ASN A 81 -9.16 -15.73 -34.44
C ASN A 81 -10.43 -15.09 -35.02
N SER A 82 -11.21 -14.39 -34.18
CA SER A 82 -12.49 -13.83 -34.60
C SER A 82 -12.36 -12.32 -34.82
N ARG A 83 -13.02 -11.81 -35.86
CA ARG A 83 -12.91 -10.42 -36.32
C ARG A 83 -14.21 -9.66 -36.07
N SER A 84 -14.17 -8.34 -36.17
CA SER A 84 -15.34 -7.48 -36.02
C SER A 84 -15.43 -6.48 -37.17
N SER A 85 -16.64 -6.17 -37.64
CA SER A 85 -16.86 -5.04 -38.55
C SER A 85 -16.62 -3.69 -37.86
N PHE A 86 -16.43 -2.61 -38.64
CA PHE A 86 -16.22 -1.27 -38.10
C PHE A 86 -17.25 -0.90 -37.00
N LEU A 87 -16.75 -0.50 -35.82
CA LEU A 87 -17.52 -0.23 -34.58
C LEU A 87 -18.18 -1.44 -33.90
N ALA A 88 -17.98 -2.68 -34.34
CA ALA A 88 -18.46 -3.86 -33.62
C ALA A 88 -17.55 -4.24 -32.43
N GLY A 89 -18.07 -5.04 -31.51
CA GLY A 89 -17.38 -5.44 -30.28
C GLY A 89 -18.21 -6.46 -29.51
N VAL A 90 -17.56 -7.22 -28.63
CA VAL A 90 -18.20 -8.28 -27.85
C VAL A 90 -18.28 -7.84 -26.38
N ARG A 91 -19.50 -7.86 -25.83
CA ARG A 91 -19.75 -7.68 -24.40
C ARG A 91 -20.10 -9.01 -23.80
N ILE A 92 -19.36 -9.42 -22.77
CA ILE A 92 -19.62 -10.64 -22.03
C ILE A 92 -20.23 -10.22 -20.70
N GLU A 93 -21.49 -10.60 -20.47
CA GLU A 93 -22.25 -10.20 -19.29
C GLU A 93 -22.83 -11.40 -18.56
N ASN A 94 -22.75 -11.44 -17.23
CA ASN A 94 -23.32 -12.53 -16.42
C ASN A 94 -22.87 -13.92 -16.88
N VAL A 95 -21.57 -14.05 -17.19
CA VAL A 95 -20.95 -15.32 -17.57
C VAL A 95 -20.05 -15.79 -16.43
N SER A 96 -20.24 -17.02 -15.99
CA SER A 96 -19.37 -17.70 -15.05
C SER A 96 -18.89 -19.01 -15.65
N CYS A 97 -17.57 -19.19 -15.78
CA CYS A 97 -17.00 -20.42 -16.30
C CYS A 97 -15.60 -20.74 -15.74
N ASN A 98 -15.23 -22.01 -15.78
CA ASN A 98 -13.94 -22.49 -15.26
C ASN A 98 -12.78 -22.00 -16.14
N LEU A 99 -12.97 -21.93 -17.47
CA LEU A 99 -11.96 -21.50 -18.42
C LEU A 99 -12.53 -20.49 -19.42
N PHE A 100 -11.96 -19.29 -19.45
CA PHE A 100 -12.16 -18.33 -20.52
C PHE A 100 -10.88 -18.19 -21.34
N GLU A 101 -10.99 -18.31 -22.67
CA GLU A 101 -9.89 -18.10 -23.60
C GLU A 101 -10.27 -17.10 -24.68
N PHE A 102 -9.47 -16.05 -24.85
CA PHE A 102 -9.54 -15.14 -25.97
C PHE A 102 -8.19 -15.07 -26.67
N TYR A 103 -8.18 -15.31 -27.99
CA TYR A 103 -6.99 -15.19 -28.81
C TYR A 103 -7.31 -14.47 -30.12
N ASP A 104 -6.66 -13.33 -30.34
CA ASP A 104 -6.72 -12.55 -31.57
C ASP A 104 -5.37 -12.64 -32.29
N SER A 105 -5.38 -12.85 -33.61
CA SER A 105 -4.18 -13.05 -34.42
C SER A 105 -3.90 -11.83 -35.30
N GLU A 106 -2.69 -11.27 -35.22
CA GLU A 106 -2.30 -10.06 -35.97
C GLU A 106 -2.34 -10.19 -37.50
N ASN A 107 -2.26 -11.41 -38.06
CA ASN A 107 -1.96 -11.63 -39.48
C ASN A 107 -3.19 -11.72 -40.41
N MET A 108 -4.34 -11.17 -40.02
CA MET A 108 -5.62 -11.49 -40.65
C MET A 108 -6.46 -10.24 -40.98
N ILE A 109 -5.83 -9.12 -41.35
CA ILE A 109 -6.57 -7.97 -41.93
C ILE A 109 -6.58 -8.13 -43.45
N GLU A 110 -7.61 -8.81 -43.98
CA GLU A 110 -7.76 -9.04 -45.44
C GLU A 110 -8.63 -7.97 -46.11
N SER A 111 -9.29 -7.08 -45.36
CA SER A 111 -10.15 -6.02 -45.92
C SER A 111 -10.19 -4.76 -45.06
N ASP A 112 -10.36 -3.59 -45.69
CA ASP A 112 -10.42 -2.27 -45.03
C ASP A 112 -11.64 -2.12 -44.08
N ASP A 113 -12.65 -3.00 -44.19
CA ASP A 113 -13.90 -2.93 -43.42
C ASP A 113 -13.88 -3.75 -42.11
N GLU A 114 -12.84 -4.57 -41.89
CA GLU A 114 -12.73 -5.47 -40.72
C GLU A 114 -11.61 -5.04 -39.76
N MET A 115 -11.90 -5.05 -38.46
CA MET A 115 -11.00 -4.63 -37.39
C MET A 115 -10.89 -5.68 -36.28
N ASN A 116 -9.81 -5.60 -35.50
CA ASN A 116 -9.58 -6.42 -34.31
C ASN A 116 -10.71 -6.27 -33.29
N LEU A 117 -11.03 -7.37 -32.62
CA LEU A 117 -12.19 -7.46 -31.76
C LEU A 117 -11.90 -6.91 -30.35
N ILE A 118 -12.70 -5.94 -29.91
CA ILE A 118 -12.66 -5.41 -28.53
C ILE A 118 -13.64 -6.21 -27.65
N VAL A 119 -13.15 -6.68 -26.51
CA VAL A 119 -13.94 -7.47 -25.54
C VAL A 119 -14.01 -6.77 -24.20
N THR A 120 -15.23 -6.68 -23.65
CA THR A 120 -15.50 -6.11 -22.32
C THR A 120 -16.30 -7.10 -21.48
N PHE A 121 -16.09 -7.08 -20.16
CA PHE A 121 -16.66 -8.04 -19.23
C PHE A 121 -17.42 -7.32 -18.13
N THR A 122 -18.65 -7.75 -17.85
CA THR A 122 -19.47 -7.17 -16.78
C THR A 122 -20.18 -8.25 -15.98
N SER A 123 -20.01 -8.23 -14.64
CA SER A 123 -20.67 -9.18 -13.73
C SER A 123 -20.35 -10.65 -14.06
N CYS A 124 -19.08 -10.95 -14.31
CA CYS A 124 -18.61 -12.29 -14.70
C CYS A 124 -17.82 -12.99 -13.59
N GLY A 125 -17.61 -14.30 -13.71
CA GLY A 125 -16.75 -15.08 -12.81
C GLY A 125 -15.87 -16.06 -13.57
N PHE A 126 -14.55 -16.01 -13.37
CA PHE A 126 -13.60 -16.85 -14.07
C PHE A 126 -12.62 -17.50 -13.11
N ASP A 127 -12.48 -18.82 -13.17
CA ASP A 127 -11.40 -19.50 -12.44
C ASP A 127 -10.08 -19.31 -13.18
N ASN A 128 -10.05 -19.70 -14.46
CA ASN A 128 -8.93 -19.51 -15.37
C ASN A 128 -9.32 -18.55 -16.50
N PHE A 129 -8.62 -17.44 -16.62
CA PHE A 129 -8.84 -16.42 -17.63
C PHE A 129 -7.56 -16.23 -18.46
N ILE A 130 -7.64 -16.42 -19.77
CA ILE A 130 -6.54 -16.23 -20.70
C ILE A 130 -7.01 -15.28 -21.81
N HIS A 131 -6.31 -14.17 -22.00
CA HIS A 131 -6.64 -13.18 -23.02
C HIS A 131 -5.37 -12.69 -23.72
N SER A 132 -5.29 -12.95 -25.01
CA SER A 132 -4.17 -12.56 -25.88
C SER A 132 -4.70 -11.75 -27.05
N SER A 133 -4.40 -10.45 -27.11
CA SER A 133 -4.97 -9.59 -28.16
C SER A 133 -4.24 -8.25 -28.34
N VAL A 134 -4.59 -7.53 -29.40
CA VAL A 134 -4.13 -6.16 -29.66
C VAL A 134 -4.77 -5.14 -28.70
N PHE A 135 -6.04 -5.33 -28.34
CA PHE A 135 -6.80 -4.43 -27.45
C PHE A 135 -7.00 -5.03 -26.06
N LEU A 136 -6.47 -4.35 -25.04
CA LEU A 136 -6.58 -4.81 -23.66
C LEU A 136 -8.05 -4.80 -23.19
N PRO A 137 -8.46 -5.82 -22.42
CA PRO A 137 -9.83 -5.93 -21.95
C PRO A 137 -10.13 -4.94 -20.80
N SER A 138 -11.41 -4.66 -20.62
CA SER A 138 -11.92 -3.91 -19.46
C SER A 138 -12.89 -4.79 -18.67
N PHE A 139 -12.70 -4.83 -17.35
CA PHE A 139 -13.46 -5.65 -16.42
C PHE A 139 -14.25 -4.77 -15.47
N LYS A 140 -15.55 -5.03 -15.34
CA LYS A 140 -16.42 -4.42 -14.34
C LYS A 140 -17.15 -5.48 -13.53
N LYS A 141 -17.02 -5.47 -12.19
CA LYS A 141 -17.67 -6.45 -11.31
C LYS A 141 -17.33 -7.90 -11.67
N VAL A 142 -16.06 -8.18 -11.93
CA VAL A 142 -15.62 -9.54 -12.32
C VAL A 142 -14.93 -10.21 -11.13
N LEU A 143 -15.27 -11.48 -10.90
CA LEU A 143 -14.61 -12.36 -9.92
C LEU A 143 -13.54 -13.21 -10.63
N PHE A 144 -12.33 -13.23 -10.07
CA PHE A 144 -11.22 -14.08 -10.53
C PHE A 144 -10.75 -15.00 -9.41
N SER A 145 -10.64 -16.30 -9.71
CA SER A 145 -10.38 -17.30 -8.67
C SER A 145 -8.97 -17.89 -8.63
N ASP A 146 -8.43 -18.34 -9.76
CA ASP A 146 -7.22 -19.20 -9.80
C ASP A 146 -6.09 -18.56 -10.64
N LYS A 147 -6.34 -18.32 -11.92
CA LYS A 147 -5.33 -17.79 -12.84
C LYS A 147 -5.89 -16.77 -13.82
N VAL A 148 -5.19 -15.66 -13.97
CA VAL A 148 -5.43 -14.62 -14.98
C VAL A 148 -4.14 -14.43 -15.75
N LYS A 149 -4.17 -14.65 -17.07
CA LYS A 149 -3.07 -14.34 -17.98
C LYS A 149 -3.58 -13.38 -19.05
N ILE A 150 -2.98 -12.20 -19.11
CA ILE A 150 -3.29 -11.19 -20.13
C ILE A 150 -2.02 -10.89 -20.91
N GLU A 151 -2.09 -11.04 -22.22
CA GLU A 151 -0.99 -10.81 -23.15
C GLU A 151 -1.37 -9.75 -24.17
N SER A 152 -0.57 -8.69 -24.22
CA SER A 152 -0.69 -7.68 -25.26
C SER A 152 0.08 -8.13 -26.49
N MET A 153 -0.57 -8.13 -27.65
CA MET A 153 0.09 -8.43 -28.93
C MET A 153 0.70 -7.18 -29.58
N SER A 154 0.26 -5.98 -29.19
CA SER A 154 0.73 -4.73 -29.79
C SER A 154 1.69 -3.93 -28.90
N ASP A 155 2.80 -3.49 -29.50
CA ASP A 155 3.81 -2.63 -28.88
C ASP A 155 3.43 -1.13 -28.87
N ASN A 156 2.51 -0.68 -29.74
CA ASN A 156 2.39 0.75 -30.12
C ASN A 156 1.09 1.48 -29.70
N ASN A 157 0.19 0.82 -28.98
CA ASN A 157 -1.11 1.44 -28.63
C ASN A 157 -1.14 1.86 -27.15
N ASP A 158 -1.61 3.08 -26.86
CA ASP A 158 -1.98 3.62 -25.53
C ASP A 158 -3.21 2.90 -24.94
N ASN A 159 -3.19 1.56 -24.97
CA ASN A 159 -4.27 0.73 -24.49
C ASN A 159 -4.14 0.54 -22.98
N SER A 160 -5.29 0.52 -22.32
CA SER A 160 -5.39 0.50 -20.87
C SER A 160 -6.14 -0.74 -20.41
N LEU A 161 -5.59 -1.44 -19.43
CA LEU A 161 -6.22 -2.55 -18.74
C LEU A 161 -6.92 -2.01 -17.49
N HIS A 162 -8.23 -2.26 -17.40
CA HIS A 162 -9.06 -1.77 -16.29
C HIS A 162 -9.68 -2.90 -15.49
N PHE A 163 -9.48 -2.88 -14.18
CA PHE A 163 -10.19 -3.69 -13.19
C PHE A 163 -11.04 -2.77 -12.32
N ILE A 164 -12.34 -2.73 -12.57
CA ILE A 164 -13.28 -1.85 -11.88
C ILE A 164 -14.24 -2.69 -11.04
N GLU A 165 -14.31 -2.44 -9.74
CA GLU A 165 -15.17 -3.19 -8.81
C GLU A 165 -14.91 -4.72 -8.85
N CYS A 166 -13.68 -5.13 -9.17
CA CYS A 166 -13.32 -6.54 -9.34
C CYS A 166 -13.03 -7.20 -7.99
N ILE A 167 -13.21 -8.52 -7.96
CA ILE A 167 -12.95 -9.36 -6.80
C ILE A 167 -11.88 -10.38 -7.15
N PHE A 168 -10.83 -10.42 -6.35
CA PHE A 168 -9.71 -11.36 -6.51
C PHE A 168 -9.71 -12.35 -5.35
N SER A 169 -9.93 -13.64 -5.58
CA SER A 169 -9.91 -14.62 -4.49
C SER A 169 -8.49 -14.98 -4.07
N GLY A 170 -8.33 -15.45 -2.83
CA GLY A 170 -7.09 -16.04 -2.34
C GLY A 170 -6.62 -17.18 -3.24
N GLY A 171 -5.30 -17.24 -3.47
CA GLY A 171 -4.64 -18.19 -4.36
C GLY A 171 -4.40 -17.65 -5.77
N LEU A 172 -5.06 -16.56 -6.17
CA LEU A 172 -5.02 -16.05 -7.53
C LEU A 172 -3.61 -15.63 -7.99
N THR A 173 -3.25 -16.04 -9.19
CA THR A 173 -2.09 -15.54 -9.93
C THR A 173 -2.51 -14.74 -11.16
N CYS A 174 -2.11 -13.47 -11.21
CA CYS A 174 -2.32 -12.57 -12.34
C CYS A 174 -0.98 -12.29 -13.04
N GLU A 175 -0.87 -12.67 -14.30
CA GLU A 175 0.32 -12.52 -15.15
C GLU A 175 0.01 -11.59 -16.33
N LEU A 176 0.72 -10.47 -16.40
CA LEU A 176 0.69 -9.52 -17.51
C LEU A 176 1.92 -9.77 -18.39
N VAL A 177 1.73 -10.01 -19.68
CA VAL A 177 2.78 -10.41 -20.61
C VAL A 177 2.87 -9.43 -21.79
N ASN A 178 4.08 -8.99 -22.13
CA ASN A 178 4.36 -8.06 -23.23
C ASN A 178 3.64 -6.71 -23.12
N PHE A 179 3.44 -6.22 -21.90
CA PHE A 179 2.83 -4.91 -21.66
C PHE A 179 3.86 -3.81 -21.88
N LYS A 180 4.14 -3.41 -23.14
CA LYS A 180 5.00 -2.25 -23.42
C LYS A 180 4.17 -0.97 -23.56
N ASN A 181 4.52 0.07 -22.82
CA ASN A 181 3.85 1.37 -22.78
C ASN A 181 2.33 1.27 -22.55
N LYS A 182 1.90 0.36 -21.68
CA LYS A 182 0.48 0.15 -21.36
C LYS A 182 0.13 0.73 -19.99
N ASN A 183 -1.14 1.02 -19.80
CA ASN A 183 -1.65 1.47 -18.50
C ASN A 183 -2.38 0.35 -17.78
N LEU A 184 -2.23 0.30 -16.45
CA LEU A 184 -2.93 -0.62 -15.57
C LEU A 184 -3.69 0.18 -14.51
N PHE A 185 -5.02 0.02 -14.49
CA PHE A 185 -5.91 0.68 -13.55
C PHE A 185 -6.68 -0.36 -12.73
N ILE A 186 -6.62 -0.22 -11.40
CA ILE A 186 -7.41 -1.02 -10.45
C ILE A 186 -8.20 -0.08 -9.55
N GLU A 187 -9.53 -0.13 -9.65
CA GLU A 187 -10.42 0.81 -8.95
C GLU A 187 -11.53 0.08 -8.21
N ASN A 188 -11.81 0.51 -6.98
CA ASN A 188 -12.90 -0.02 -6.13
C ASN A 188 -12.88 -1.55 -5.98
N SER A 189 -11.70 -2.16 -6.10
CA SER A 189 -11.55 -3.62 -6.15
C SER A 189 -11.14 -4.17 -4.79
N LYS A 190 -11.38 -5.46 -4.57
CA LYS A 190 -11.09 -6.11 -3.29
C LYS A 190 -10.57 -7.52 -3.43
N THR A 191 -9.82 -7.96 -2.44
CA THR A 191 -9.48 -9.38 -2.27
C THR A 191 -10.47 -10.05 -1.32
N ILE A 192 -10.73 -11.34 -1.52
CA ILE A 192 -11.54 -12.18 -0.61
C ILE A 192 -10.82 -13.49 -0.29
N GLU A 193 -11.10 -14.04 0.89
CA GLU A 193 -10.54 -15.33 1.31
C GLU A 193 -11.23 -16.48 0.59
N ASN A 194 -10.43 -17.43 0.11
CA ASN A 194 -10.90 -18.67 -0.51
C ASN A 194 -10.65 -19.78 0.53
N HIS A 195 -11.66 -20.08 1.35
CA HIS A 195 -11.66 -21.08 2.44
C HIS A 195 -10.98 -20.69 3.77
N GLU A 196 -11.59 -21.15 4.88
CA GLU A 196 -11.39 -20.71 6.29
C GLU A 196 -9.98 -20.93 6.90
N LYS A 197 -8.95 -21.30 6.14
CA LYS A 197 -7.63 -21.65 6.71
C LYS A 197 -6.40 -21.19 5.93
N GLU A 198 -6.53 -20.62 4.74
CA GLU A 198 -5.37 -20.21 3.95
C GLU A 198 -5.21 -18.69 3.94
N LYS A 199 -4.00 -18.23 4.25
CA LYS A 199 -3.65 -16.82 4.16
C LYS A 199 -3.98 -16.33 2.75
N ILE A 200 -4.77 -15.26 2.64
CA ILE A 200 -5.08 -14.62 1.36
C ILE A 200 -3.76 -14.21 0.70
N ILE A 201 -3.44 -14.85 -0.43
CA ILE A 201 -2.29 -14.49 -1.27
C ILE A 201 -2.82 -14.31 -2.69
N VAL A 202 -2.68 -13.09 -3.21
CA VAL A 202 -2.94 -12.77 -4.62
C VAL A 202 -1.67 -12.19 -5.20
N THR A 203 -1.16 -12.73 -6.31
CA THR A 203 0.08 -12.25 -6.92
C THR A 203 -0.19 -11.61 -8.27
N PHE A 204 0.19 -10.34 -8.42
CA PHE A 204 0.27 -9.67 -9.71
C PHE A 204 1.73 -9.66 -10.17
N SER A 205 1.98 -10.03 -11.43
CA SER A 205 3.31 -10.03 -12.02
C SER A 205 3.28 -9.50 -13.44
N CYS A 206 4.33 -8.81 -13.84
CA CYS A 206 4.51 -8.31 -15.21
C CYS A 206 5.80 -8.90 -15.78
N ARG A 207 5.71 -9.58 -16.93
CA ARG A 207 6.85 -10.19 -17.63
C ARG A 207 7.10 -9.48 -18.96
N GLY A 208 8.32 -8.97 -19.13
CA GLY A 208 8.78 -8.41 -20.40
C GLY A 208 8.01 -7.15 -20.85
N GLY A 209 7.57 -6.33 -19.90
CA GLY A 209 6.77 -5.12 -20.17
C GLY A 209 7.22 -3.89 -19.40
N ASP A 210 6.90 -2.73 -19.96
CA ASP A 210 7.01 -1.38 -19.42
C ASP A 210 5.59 -0.82 -19.21
N LEU A 211 5.24 -0.50 -17.97
CA LEU A 211 3.94 0.11 -17.68
C LEU A 211 4.12 1.62 -17.73
N ASN A 212 3.33 2.33 -18.54
CA ASN A 212 3.38 3.79 -18.55
C ASN A 212 2.77 4.30 -17.24
N ASN A 213 1.49 4.00 -17.00
CA ASN A 213 0.78 4.36 -15.78
C ASN A 213 0.34 3.12 -14.98
N PHE A 214 0.56 3.15 -13.68
CA PHE A 214 0.09 2.15 -12.73
C PHE A 214 -0.70 2.80 -11.59
N ASP A 215 -2.02 2.64 -11.66
CA ASP A 215 -2.97 3.34 -10.80
C ASP A 215 -3.81 2.36 -9.98
N ILE A 216 -3.84 2.54 -8.66
CA ILE A 216 -4.75 1.81 -7.76
C ILE A 216 -5.51 2.82 -6.90
N LYS A 217 -6.85 2.78 -6.95
CA LYS A 217 -7.71 3.73 -6.22
C LYS A 217 -8.80 3.02 -5.44
N HIS A 218 -9.04 3.47 -4.21
CA HIS A 218 -10.15 3.04 -3.36
C HIS A 218 -10.30 1.51 -3.23
N SER A 219 -9.17 0.78 -3.20
CA SER A 219 -9.16 -0.68 -3.29
C SER A 219 -8.60 -1.34 -2.04
N VAL A 220 -9.27 -2.38 -1.55
CA VAL A 220 -8.88 -3.15 -0.36
C VAL A 220 -8.28 -4.47 -0.81
N LEU A 221 -6.98 -4.47 -1.12
CA LEU A 221 -6.25 -5.59 -1.69
C LEU A 221 -5.38 -6.27 -0.63
N THR A 222 -6.01 -6.70 0.47
CA THR A 222 -5.33 -7.42 1.55
C THR A 222 -4.73 -8.72 1.03
N GLY A 223 -3.45 -8.97 1.32
CA GLY A 223 -2.75 -10.15 0.80
C GLY A 223 -2.35 -10.07 -0.68
N ALA A 224 -2.50 -8.91 -1.31
CA ALA A 224 -2.02 -8.70 -2.68
C ALA A 224 -0.54 -8.33 -2.72
N TYR A 225 0.21 -9.06 -3.55
CA TYR A 225 1.63 -8.91 -3.82
C TYR A 225 1.82 -8.48 -5.28
N PHE A 226 2.29 -7.26 -5.49
CA PHE A 226 2.64 -6.73 -6.82
C PHE A 226 4.13 -6.94 -7.07
N LYS A 227 4.47 -7.98 -7.83
CA LYS A 227 5.84 -8.36 -8.19
C LYS A 227 6.20 -7.79 -9.56
N LEU A 228 6.59 -6.52 -9.59
CA LEU A 228 6.88 -5.75 -10.80
C LEU A 228 8.38 -5.47 -10.94
N PHE A 229 9.18 -6.51 -10.70
CA PHE A 229 10.64 -6.48 -10.79
C PHE A 229 11.10 -6.08 -12.19
N LYS A 230 12.05 -5.14 -12.25
CA LYS A 230 12.61 -4.56 -13.49
C LYS A 230 11.61 -3.89 -14.44
N THR A 231 10.30 -3.86 -14.15
CA THR A 231 9.30 -3.14 -14.95
C THR A 231 9.60 -1.63 -14.95
N LYS A 232 9.62 -0.98 -16.11
CA LYS A 232 9.76 0.49 -16.20
C LYS A 232 8.40 1.16 -15.92
N PHE A 233 8.45 2.34 -15.31
CA PHE A 233 7.27 3.13 -14.96
C PHE A 233 7.47 4.60 -15.31
N CYS A 234 6.46 5.24 -15.90
CA CYS A 234 6.39 6.70 -15.88
C CYS A 234 5.73 7.12 -14.56
N ASP A 235 4.47 6.72 -14.36
CA ASP A 235 3.65 7.19 -13.25
C ASP A 235 3.10 6.03 -12.41
N ILE A 236 3.23 6.17 -11.09
CA ILE A 236 2.62 5.28 -10.09
C ILE A 236 1.76 6.11 -9.15
N ALA A 237 0.46 5.86 -9.12
CA ALA A 237 -0.49 6.52 -8.23
C ALA A 237 -1.34 5.52 -7.45
N ILE A 238 -1.16 5.47 -6.14
CA ILE A 238 -1.90 4.61 -5.22
C ILE A 238 -2.60 5.49 -4.20
N ASP A 239 -3.94 5.45 -4.16
CA ASP A 239 -4.73 6.35 -3.32
C ASP A 239 -5.88 5.62 -2.61
N HIS A 240 -6.03 5.84 -1.30
CA HIS A 240 -7.04 5.20 -0.45
C HIS A 240 -7.05 3.66 -0.58
N CYS A 241 -5.88 3.03 -0.53
CA CYS A 241 -5.72 1.60 -0.77
C CYS A 241 -5.13 0.82 0.40
N VAL A 242 -5.34 -0.50 0.41
CA VAL A 242 -4.63 -1.47 1.28
C VAL A 242 -3.93 -2.48 0.39
N ILE A 243 -2.60 -2.61 0.52
CA ILE A 243 -1.76 -3.52 -0.28
C ILE A 243 -0.75 -4.21 0.65
N GLU A 244 -0.52 -5.52 0.49
CA GLU A 244 0.45 -6.24 1.33
C GLU A 244 1.89 -5.98 0.89
N GLU A 245 2.18 -6.04 -0.41
CA GLU A 245 3.52 -5.82 -0.94
C GLU A 245 3.49 -5.15 -2.31
N LEU A 246 4.29 -4.10 -2.45
CA LEU A 246 4.58 -3.44 -3.72
C LEU A 246 6.08 -3.57 -4.00
N ASP A 247 6.40 -4.50 -4.89
CA ASP A 247 7.75 -4.78 -5.30
C ASP A 247 8.09 -4.14 -6.65
N LEU A 248 8.87 -3.06 -6.58
CA LEU A 248 9.33 -2.28 -7.72
C LEU A 248 10.85 -2.34 -7.86
N HIS A 249 11.56 -3.28 -7.23
CA HIS A 249 13.03 -3.28 -7.29
C HIS A 249 13.58 -3.51 -8.71
N THR A 250 14.83 -3.10 -8.92
CA THR A 250 15.60 -3.37 -10.14
C THR A 250 17.04 -3.79 -9.80
N VAL A 251 17.81 -4.20 -10.81
CA VAL A 251 19.21 -4.60 -10.68
C VAL A 251 20.11 -3.47 -11.17
N ASN A 252 21.21 -3.23 -10.46
CA ASN A 252 22.23 -2.28 -10.88
C ASN A 252 23.20 -2.95 -11.85
N ASP A 253 22.76 -3.21 -13.09
CA ASP A 253 23.55 -3.86 -14.15
C ASP A 253 24.23 -2.88 -15.12
N GLY A 254 24.17 -1.58 -14.83
CA GLY A 254 24.84 -0.52 -15.61
C GLY A 254 24.25 -0.25 -16.99
N ALA A 255 23.27 -1.04 -17.44
CA ALA A 255 22.74 -1.00 -18.79
C ALA A 255 21.42 -0.23 -18.92
N ASP A 256 20.64 -0.03 -17.86
CA ASP A 256 19.46 0.84 -17.84
C ASP A 256 19.08 1.13 -16.39
N ARG A 257 19.32 2.34 -15.89
CA ARG A 257 18.63 2.76 -14.66
C ARG A 257 17.15 2.93 -15.00
N THR A 258 16.30 2.15 -14.35
CA THR A 258 14.87 2.21 -14.60
C THR A 258 14.27 3.30 -13.72
N GLU A 259 14.21 4.49 -14.29
CA GLU A 259 13.61 5.68 -13.70
C GLU A 259 12.14 5.43 -13.36
N ILE A 260 11.65 6.13 -12.32
CA ILE A 260 10.23 6.31 -12.05
C ILE A 260 10.01 7.82 -12.02
N TYR A 261 9.17 8.35 -12.92
CA TYR A 261 8.97 9.79 -13.02
C TYR A 261 8.17 10.30 -11.83
N ASN A 262 6.95 9.78 -11.64
CA ASN A 262 6.09 10.16 -10.52
C ASN A 262 5.74 8.94 -9.65
N LEU A 263 5.90 9.11 -8.33
CA LEU A 263 5.53 8.12 -7.34
C LEU A 263 4.68 8.77 -6.24
N HIS A 264 3.39 8.46 -6.24
CA HIS A 264 2.42 8.97 -5.28
C HIS A 264 1.70 7.81 -4.61
N ILE A 265 1.84 7.70 -3.28
CA ILE A 265 1.11 6.73 -2.46
C ILE A 265 0.43 7.51 -1.34
N THR A 266 -0.83 7.87 -1.50
CA THR A 266 -1.56 8.74 -0.56
C THR A 266 -2.68 8.00 0.17
N ASN A 267 -2.91 8.36 1.43
CA ASN A 267 -3.99 7.83 2.28
C ASN A 267 -4.10 6.29 2.26
N SER A 268 -2.97 5.58 2.11
CA SER A 268 -2.93 4.15 1.84
C SER A 268 -2.14 3.37 2.89
N ASN A 269 -2.50 2.11 3.12
CA ASN A 269 -1.75 1.18 3.96
C ASN A 269 -0.96 0.21 3.08
N VAL A 270 0.37 0.30 3.13
CA VAL A 270 1.27 -0.54 2.37
C VAL A 270 2.08 -1.42 3.31
N GLY A 271 2.00 -2.73 3.13
CA GLY A 271 2.73 -3.67 3.98
C GLY A 271 4.24 -3.58 3.79
N MET A 272 4.72 -3.73 2.55
CA MET A 272 6.13 -3.57 2.19
C MET A 272 6.26 -2.86 0.84
N LEU A 273 7.20 -1.91 0.76
CA LEU A 273 7.53 -1.16 -0.45
C LEU A 273 9.01 -1.37 -0.80
N LEU A 274 9.29 -1.91 -1.98
CA LEU A 274 10.65 -2.18 -2.44
C LEU A 274 11.00 -1.31 -3.65
N LEU A 275 11.95 -0.39 -3.48
CA LEU A 275 12.37 0.58 -4.50
C LEU A 275 13.88 0.48 -4.81
N ASN A 276 14.51 -0.65 -4.47
CA ASN A 276 15.96 -0.79 -4.58
C ASN A 276 16.45 -0.54 -6.00
N ASN A 277 17.55 0.21 -6.11
CA ASN A 277 18.22 0.62 -7.36
C ASN A 277 17.35 1.44 -8.34
N ARG A 278 16.27 2.09 -7.89
CA ARG A 278 15.43 2.97 -8.72
C ARG A 278 15.85 4.44 -8.61
N ASP A 279 15.82 5.17 -9.72
CA ASP A 279 15.99 6.62 -9.74
C ASP A 279 14.60 7.27 -9.81
N ILE A 280 14.15 7.90 -8.72
CA ILE A 280 12.87 8.61 -8.66
C ILE A 280 13.10 10.05 -9.07
N ILE A 281 12.55 10.46 -10.21
CA ILE A 281 12.88 11.74 -10.87
C ILE A 281 12.17 12.91 -10.20
N HIS A 282 10.86 12.82 -10.00
CA HIS A 282 10.09 13.87 -9.32
C HIS A 282 9.95 13.59 -7.81
N PRO A 283 9.63 14.61 -7.00
CA PRO A 283 9.45 14.43 -5.57
C PRO A 283 8.33 13.42 -5.27
N LEU A 284 8.62 12.38 -4.49
CA LEU A 284 7.61 11.40 -4.10
C LEU A 284 6.66 11.97 -3.05
N SER A 285 5.45 11.43 -2.97
CA SER A 285 4.48 11.81 -1.94
C SER A 285 3.85 10.60 -1.29
N PHE A 286 4.11 10.46 0.01
CA PHE A 286 3.54 9.41 0.87
C PHE A 286 2.55 9.96 1.92
N VAL A 287 1.92 11.09 1.63
CA VAL A 287 1.06 11.82 2.58
C VAL A 287 -0.15 11.00 2.98
N GLY A 288 -0.43 10.93 4.29
CA GLY A 288 -1.58 10.19 4.84
C GLY A 288 -1.43 8.67 4.80
N SER A 289 -0.31 8.16 4.27
CA SER A 289 -0.08 6.72 4.15
C SER A 289 0.59 6.13 5.38
N THR A 290 0.41 4.82 5.56
CA THR A 290 0.99 4.00 6.63
C THR A 290 1.79 2.87 6.01
N PHE A 291 2.98 2.63 6.56
CA PHE A 291 3.87 1.56 6.15
C PHE A 291 4.04 0.56 7.28
N LYS A 292 3.63 -0.69 7.05
CA LYS A 292 3.80 -1.77 8.03
C LYS A 292 5.28 -2.06 8.27
N ASN A 293 6.06 -2.18 7.19
CA ASN A 293 7.51 -2.29 7.21
C ASN A 293 8.15 -1.02 6.63
N PRO A 294 9.36 -0.64 7.05
CA PRO A 294 10.05 0.50 6.45
C PRO A 294 10.24 0.30 4.94
N PRO A 295 10.01 1.33 4.10
CA PRO A 295 10.31 1.25 2.68
C PRO A 295 11.80 0.97 2.41
N HIS A 296 12.08 0.10 1.45
CA HIS A 296 13.45 -0.25 1.06
C HIS A 296 13.94 0.64 -0.10
N PHE A 297 14.94 1.47 0.18
CA PHE A 297 15.54 2.43 -0.76
C PHE A 297 17.01 2.12 -1.07
N PHE A 298 17.46 0.87 -0.93
CA PHE A 298 18.87 0.52 -1.10
C PHE A 298 19.33 0.77 -2.55
N GLY A 299 20.32 1.65 -2.73
CA GLY A 299 20.80 2.04 -4.05
C GLY A 299 19.83 2.92 -4.85
N ALA A 300 18.68 3.28 -4.29
CA ALA A 300 17.73 4.18 -4.93
C ALA A 300 18.21 5.64 -4.87
N LYS A 301 17.67 6.48 -5.75
CA LYS A 301 17.79 7.94 -5.67
C LYS A 301 16.42 8.57 -5.52
N MET A 302 16.37 9.61 -4.70
CA MET A 302 15.17 10.37 -4.42
C MET A 302 15.48 11.85 -4.61
N THR A 303 14.57 12.57 -5.26
CA THR A 303 14.67 14.02 -5.46
C THR A 303 14.22 14.79 -4.21
N SER A 304 14.75 16.00 -4.03
CA SER A 304 14.37 16.91 -2.95
C SER A 304 12.91 17.34 -3.03
N GLY A 305 12.31 17.70 -1.89
CA GLY A 305 10.89 18.07 -1.81
C GLY A 305 9.94 16.88 -1.65
N SER A 306 10.48 15.67 -1.48
CA SER A 306 9.72 14.45 -1.23
C SER A 306 9.01 14.52 0.13
N ARG A 307 7.76 14.04 0.19
CA ARG A 307 6.92 14.12 1.39
C ARG A 307 6.67 12.75 1.98
N PHE A 308 6.98 12.58 3.26
CA PHE A 308 6.74 11.35 4.02
C PHE A 308 5.59 11.52 5.00
N PRO A 309 4.94 10.42 5.45
CA PRO A 309 3.97 10.50 6.53
C PRO A 309 4.67 10.77 7.86
N ASN A 310 3.87 11.06 8.89
CA ASN A 310 4.36 11.26 10.24
C ASN A 310 5.00 9.97 10.79
N ARG A 311 5.88 10.10 11.78
CA ARG A 311 6.58 8.98 12.43
C ARG A 311 5.65 7.83 12.84
N GLU A 312 4.47 8.14 13.35
CA GLU A 312 3.47 7.17 13.83
C GLU A 312 3.00 6.20 12.75
N ASN A 313 3.05 6.63 11.49
CA ASN A 313 2.63 5.84 10.34
C ASN A 313 3.70 4.86 9.85
N PHE A 314 4.86 4.81 10.50
CA PHE A 314 5.85 3.74 10.32
C PHE A 314 5.73 2.75 11.47
N ILE A 315 5.09 1.61 11.20
CA ILE A 315 4.64 0.67 12.24
C ILE A 315 5.80 -0.21 12.73
N SER A 316 6.52 -0.87 11.82
CA SER A 316 7.65 -1.72 12.21
C SER A 316 8.87 -0.89 12.56
N ARG A 317 9.39 -1.14 13.76
CA ARG A 317 10.55 -0.48 14.34
C ARG A 317 11.34 -1.49 15.15
N ASN A 318 11.61 -2.66 14.56
CA ASN A 318 12.19 -3.77 15.28
C ASN A 318 13.36 -4.38 14.50
N GLY A 319 14.55 -4.30 15.09
CA GLY A 319 15.71 -5.02 14.61
C GLY A 319 16.60 -4.25 13.64
N LYS A 320 17.79 -4.81 13.41
CA LYS A 320 18.84 -4.30 12.51
C LYS A 320 18.37 -4.08 11.08
N ARG A 321 17.43 -4.90 10.59
CA ARG A 321 16.90 -4.76 9.22
C ARG A 321 16.13 -3.45 9.06
N ASP A 322 15.22 -3.16 9.99
CA ASP A 322 14.44 -1.92 9.97
C ASP A 322 15.36 -0.71 10.16
N ALA A 323 16.29 -0.82 11.12
CA ALA A 323 17.30 0.22 11.35
C ALA A 323 18.14 0.52 10.09
N ALA A 324 18.52 -0.51 9.32
CA ALA A 324 19.24 -0.33 8.06
C ALA A 324 18.42 0.42 7.00
N CYS A 325 17.11 0.14 6.91
CA CYS A 325 16.22 0.84 5.97
C CYS A 325 16.06 2.32 6.35
N TYR A 326 15.82 2.62 7.63
CA TYR A 326 15.75 3.99 8.12
C TYR A 326 17.09 4.74 7.98
N ARG A 327 18.22 4.06 8.15
CA ARG A 327 19.56 4.65 7.92
C ARG A 327 19.75 5.11 6.49
N VAL A 328 19.30 4.32 5.51
CA VAL A 328 19.36 4.69 4.09
C VAL A 328 18.49 5.90 3.80
N LEU A 329 17.24 5.90 4.29
CA LEU A 329 16.34 7.05 4.16
C LEU A 329 16.94 8.31 4.79
N ARG A 330 17.50 8.20 6.01
CA ARG A 330 18.22 9.28 6.68
C ARG A 330 19.36 9.84 5.83
N SER A 331 20.20 8.97 5.26
CA SER A 331 21.33 9.38 4.42
C SER A 331 20.88 10.12 3.15
N GLN A 332 19.78 9.71 2.55
CA GLN A 332 19.22 10.38 1.37
C GLN A 332 18.64 11.76 1.71
N VAL A 333 17.88 11.90 2.79
CA VAL A 333 17.34 13.21 3.20
C VAL A 333 18.42 14.15 3.73
N GLU A 334 19.48 13.62 4.35
CA GLU A 334 20.66 14.39 4.75
C GLU A 334 21.34 15.02 3.53
N ALA A 335 21.48 14.27 2.43
CA ALA A 335 22.02 14.78 1.17
C ALA A 335 21.15 15.91 0.57
N GLN A 336 19.84 15.89 0.83
CA GLN A 336 18.88 16.92 0.40
C GLN A 336 18.79 18.11 1.38
N ARG A 337 19.49 18.06 2.52
CA ARG A 337 19.44 19.05 3.61
C ARG A 337 18.04 19.22 4.24
N ASP A 338 17.17 18.20 4.18
CA ASP A 338 15.90 18.21 4.92
C ASP A 338 16.10 17.74 6.36
N ARG A 339 16.29 18.70 7.27
CA ARG A 339 16.60 18.44 8.68
C ARG A 339 15.45 17.83 9.47
N THR A 340 14.21 18.13 9.08
CA THR A 340 13.03 17.64 9.78
C THR A 340 12.87 16.14 9.54
N LEU A 341 12.97 15.73 8.27
CA LEU A 341 12.93 14.32 7.91
C LEU A 341 14.16 13.55 8.41
N GLU A 342 15.34 14.18 8.37
CA GLU A 342 16.58 13.58 8.91
C GLU A 342 16.41 13.19 10.39
N GLY A 343 15.89 14.11 11.23
CA GLY A 343 15.61 13.86 12.64
C GLY A 343 14.56 12.77 12.85
N MET A 344 13.51 12.76 12.04
CA MET A 344 12.49 11.71 12.10
C MET A 344 13.09 10.33 11.82
N PHE A 345 13.81 10.16 10.71
CA PHE A 345 14.41 8.86 10.37
C PHE A 345 15.52 8.44 11.32
N PHE A 346 16.27 9.39 11.89
CA PHE A 346 17.20 9.08 12.97
C PHE A 346 16.49 8.50 14.19
N SER A 347 15.38 9.11 14.62
CA SER A 347 14.61 8.60 15.77
C SER A 347 14.06 7.20 15.52
N LEU A 348 13.59 6.92 14.29
CA LEU A 348 13.10 5.60 13.86
C LEU A 348 14.22 4.55 13.80
N GLU A 349 15.41 4.93 13.31
CA GLU A 349 16.60 4.06 13.32
C GLU A 349 16.98 3.69 14.76
N GLN A 350 17.06 4.66 15.67
CA GLN A 350 17.42 4.42 17.06
C GLN A 350 16.39 3.55 17.78
N GLU A 351 15.10 3.85 17.61
CA GLU A 351 14.03 3.03 18.20
C GLU A 351 14.10 1.58 17.72
N SER A 352 14.43 1.37 16.44
CA SER A 352 14.58 0.02 15.86
C SER A 352 15.73 -0.78 16.47
N LEU A 353 16.86 -0.11 16.76
CA LEU A 353 18.00 -0.72 17.44
C LEU A 353 17.70 -0.98 18.92
N CYS A 354 17.07 -0.01 19.60
CA CYS A 354 16.71 -0.13 21.01
C CYS A 354 15.78 -1.32 21.26
N ASN A 355 14.82 -1.56 20.37
CA ASN A 355 13.88 -2.67 20.50
C ASN A 355 14.53 -4.06 20.33
N GLU A 356 15.74 -4.14 19.74
CA GLU A 356 16.53 -5.39 19.65
C GLU A 356 17.46 -5.58 20.86
N GLU A 357 17.93 -4.48 21.47
CA GLU A 357 18.84 -4.51 22.61
C GLU A 357 18.17 -5.02 23.89
N ASN A 358 18.85 -5.93 24.58
CA ASN A 358 18.49 -6.40 25.91
C ASN A 358 19.56 -5.96 26.92
N GLY A 359 19.18 -5.26 28.00
CA GLY A 359 20.10 -4.86 29.07
C GLY A 359 19.93 -3.42 29.55
N ILE A 360 20.95 -2.88 30.22
CA ILE A 360 20.96 -1.52 30.80
C ILE A 360 20.91 -0.45 29.70
N GLU A 361 21.55 -0.69 28.55
CA GLU A 361 21.55 0.19 27.38
C GLU A 361 20.13 0.45 26.86
N HIS A 362 19.29 -0.59 26.83
CA HIS A 362 17.87 -0.47 26.49
C HIS A 362 17.11 0.48 27.42
N TYR A 363 17.37 0.42 28.73
CA TYR A 363 16.73 1.31 29.70
C TYR A 363 17.21 2.76 29.55
N ILE A 364 18.51 2.97 29.34
CA ILE A 364 19.09 4.30 29.10
C ILE A 364 18.50 4.91 27.82
N SER A 365 18.41 4.13 26.75
CA SER A 365 17.85 4.58 25.47
C SER A 365 16.35 4.85 25.54
N LYS A 366 15.59 4.04 26.30
CA LYS A 366 14.17 4.33 26.60
C LYS A 366 14.00 5.62 27.39
N MET A 367 14.83 5.86 28.39
CA MET A 367 14.81 7.13 29.12
C MET A 367 15.10 8.29 28.17
N TYR A 368 16.12 8.17 27.32
CA TYR A 368 16.45 9.20 26.33
C TYR A 368 15.29 9.48 25.36
N HIS A 369 14.56 8.46 24.93
CA HIS A 369 13.32 8.64 24.16
C HIS A 369 12.25 9.42 24.93
N ILE A 370 11.99 9.07 26.19
CA ILE A 370 10.98 9.73 27.04
C ILE A 370 11.33 11.21 27.25
N PHE A 371 12.59 11.52 27.55
CA PHE A 371 12.99 12.88 27.90
C PHE A 371 13.13 13.83 26.71
N SER A 372 13.54 13.35 25.53
CA SER A 372 13.91 14.24 24.41
C SER A 372 13.58 13.70 23.02
N ASN A 373 12.88 12.58 22.91
CA ASN A 373 12.66 11.88 21.65
C ASN A 373 13.97 11.67 20.86
N TYR A 374 14.98 11.11 21.53
CA TYR A 374 16.33 10.95 20.99
C TYR A 374 17.03 12.27 20.59
N GLY A 375 16.70 13.38 21.27
CA GLY A 375 17.30 14.69 21.04
C GLY A 375 16.70 15.48 19.88
N THR A 376 15.59 15.01 19.31
CA THR A 376 14.89 15.69 18.20
C THR A 376 13.86 16.72 18.68
N ASP A 377 13.38 16.60 19.93
CA ASP A 377 12.36 17.47 20.50
C ASP A 377 12.94 18.25 21.69
N TYR A 378 13.01 19.57 21.56
CA TYR A 378 13.47 20.48 22.63
C TYR A 378 12.33 20.94 23.55
N ILE A 379 11.06 20.83 23.12
CA ILE A 379 9.91 21.28 23.90
C ILE A 379 9.59 20.27 25.00
N LYS A 380 9.64 18.97 24.69
CA LYS A 380 9.45 17.89 25.67
C LYS A 380 10.31 18.02 26.94
N PRO A 381 11.64 18.17 26.86
CA PRO A 381 12.47 18.31 28.06
C PRO A 381 12.16 19.60 28.83
N LEU A 382 11.77 20.69 28.17
CA LEU A 382 11.34 21.93 28.83
C LEU A 382 10.00 21.77 29.56
N LEU A 383 9.05 21.04 28.97
CA LEU A 383 7.76 20.75 29.61
C LEU A 383 7.96 19.82 30.80
N LEU A 384 8.79 18.78 30.66
CA LEU A 384 9.17 17.90 31.76
C LEU A 384 9.83 18.67 32.90
N LEU A 385 10.71 19.62 32.59
CA LEU A 385 11.34 20.50 33.59
C LEU A 385 10.28 21.25 34.42
N LEU A 386 9.25 21.80 33.77
CA LEU A 386 8.14 22.49 34.45
C LEU A 386 7.29 21.53 35.30
N VAL A 387 6.97 20.35 34.77
CA VAL A 387 6.22 19.31 35.51
C VAL A 387 6.98 18.87 36.75
N PHE A 388 8.28 18.60 36.63
CA PHE A 388 9.12 18.26 37.79
C PHE A 388 9.16 19.40 38.80
N ALA A 389 9.25 20.66 38.37
CA ALA A 389 9.22 21.80 39.31
C ALA A 389 7.94 21.82 40.15
N VAL A 390 6.78 21.50 39.56
CA VAL A 390 5.49 21.38 40.28
C VAL A 390 5.51 20.17 41.23
N ILE A 391 5.95 19.00 40.76
CA ILE A 391 6.02 17.78 41.58
C ILE A 391 6.90 18.01 42.81
N PHE A 392 8.10 18.55 42.64
CA PHE A 392 9.00 18.84 43.76
C PHE A 392 8.45 19.92 44.69
N THR A 393 7.73 20.92 44.17
CA THR A 393 7.00 21.90 45.00
C THR A 393 6.02 21.21 45.94
N LEU A 394 5.25 20.24 45.43
CA LEU A 394 4.31 19.46 46.24
C LEU A 394 5.04 18.57 47.26
N ILE A 395 6.13 17.91 46.86
CA ILE A 395 6.94 17.08 47.77
C ILE A 395 7.49 17.92 48.93
N TYR A 396 8.06 19.09 48.66
CA TYR A 396 8.57 19.98 49.71
C TYR A 396 7.46 20.51 50.61
N GLY A 397 6.33 20.91 50.02
CA GLY A 397 5.18 21.40 50.77
C GLY A 397 4.57 20.32 51.68
N LEU A 398 4.48 19.07 51.20
CA LEU A 398 4.01 17.94 52.01
C LEU A 398 4.99 17.58 53.11
N TYR A 399 6.29 17.58 52.83
CA TYR A 399 7.31 17.22 53.82
C TYR A 399 7.41 18.25 54.95
N MET A 400 7.30 19.54 54.62
CA MET A 400 7.35 20.62 55.61
C MET A 400 6.01 20.90 56.28
N SER A 401 4.93 20.26 55.84
CA SER A 401 3.63 20.41 56.48
C SER A 401 3.62 19.61 57.79
N GLU A 402 3.51 20.31 58.92
CA GLU A 402 3.34 19.69 60.23
C GLU A 402 1.95 19.03 60.41
N SER A 403 1.03 19.24 59.46
CA SER A 403 -0.37 18.81 59.52
C SER A 403 -0.75 17.97 58.29
N ILE A 404 -0.42 16.67 58.30
CA ILE A 404 -0.85 15.77 57.22
C ILE A 404 -2.31 15.37 57.47
N GLY A 405 -3.24 15.97 56.72
CA GLY A 405 -4.63 15.54 56.66
C GLY A 405 -5.43 16.28 55.59
N PRO A 406 -6.34 15.62 54.84
CA PRO A 406 -7.19 16.27 53.84
C PRO A 406 -8.20 17.28 54.41
N SER A 407 -8.26 17.39 55.74
CA SER A 407 -9.17 18.23 56.52
C SER A 407 -8.60 19.60 56.88
N TYR A 408 -7.29 19.83 56.66
CA TYR A 408 -6.61 21.08 57.02
C TYR A 408 -6.61 22.08 55.86
N PRO A 409 -6.69 23.39 56.15
CA PRO A 409 -6.60 24.43 55.12
C PRO A 409 -5.22 24.39 54.44
N ILE A 410 -5.20 24.58 53.12
CA ILE A 410 -3.97 24.65 52.33
C ILE A 410 -3.15 25.87 52.78
N ASP A 411 -1.93 25.63 53.27
CA ASP A 411 -0.98 26.70 53.58
C ASP A 411 -0.36 27.25 52.29
N TRP A 412 -0.97 28.32 51.77
CA TRP A 412 -0.49 29.03 50.59
C TRP A 412 0.89 29.67 50.77
N GLY A 413 1.27 30.00 52.00
CA GLY A 413 2.60 30.54 52.32
C GLY A 413 3.67 29.48 52.15
N LEU A 414 3.42 28.28 52.69
CA LEU A 414 4.32 27.12 52.54
C LEU A 414 4.44 26.69 51.09
N LEU A 415 3.33 26.65 50.35
CA LEU A 415 3.34 26.32 48.92
C LEU A 415 4.18 27.33 48.12
N LYS A 416 4.05 28.64 48.43
CA LYS A 416 4.84 29.70 47.80
C LYS A 416 6.34 29.53 48.10
N SER A 417 6.71 29.27 49.35
CA SER A 417 8.11 29.02 49.74
C SER A 417 8.68 27.77 49.06
N SER A 418 7.88 26.70 49.00
CA SER A 418 8.23 25.44 48.33
C SER A 418 8.44 25.64 46.82
N LEU A 419 7.61 26.46 46.18
CA LEU A 419 7.73 26.80 44.76
C LEU A 419 8.99 27.61 44.49
N ILE A 420 9.25 28.66 45.28
CA ILE A 420 10.46 29.48 45.15
C ILE A 420 11.70 28.61 45.31
N TYR A 421 11.70 27.69 46.28
CA TYR A 421 12.81 26.78 46.46
C TYR A 421 12.98 25.79 45.30
N SER A 422 11.89 25.23 44.80
CA SER A 422 11.90 24.35 43.62
C SER A 422 12.47 25.07 42.38
N LEU A 423 12.05 26.32 42.13
CA LEU A 423 12.61 27.16 41.07
C LEU A 423 14.10 27.47 41.29
N LYS A 424 14.51 27.70 42.54
CA LYS A 424 15.92 27.91 42.91
C LYS A 424 16.75 26.67 42.60
N GLN A 425 16.28 25.46 42.92
CA GLN A 425 16.98 24.22 42.56
C GLN A 425 17.02 23.96 41.04
N MET A 426 16.01 24.43 40.32
CA MET A 426 15.92 24.32 38.86
C MET A 426 16.90 25.24 38.12
N LEU A 427 17.01 26.49 38.55
CA LEU A 427 17.83 27.52 37.89
C LEU A 427 19.26 27.60 38.46
N GLN A 428 19.44 27.24 39.73
CA GLN A 428 20.70 27.23 40.46
C GLN A 428 20.92 25.84 41.08
N PRO A 429 21.37 24.85 40.28
CA PRO A 429 21.49 23.48 40.72
C PRO A 429 22.42 23.37 41.94
N PHE A 430 22.05 22.51 42.89
CA PHE A 430 22.76 22.24 44.14
C PHE A 430 22.85 23.43 45.12
N SER A 431 22.01 24.46 44.95
CA SER A 431 21.93 25.58 45.91
C SER A 431 21.51 25.12 47.31
N SER A 432 20.80 23.99 47.40
CA SER A 432 20.40 23.32 48.66
C SER A 432 21.56 22.94 49.57
N LEU A 433 22.77 22.73 49.02
CA LEU A 433 23.97 22.41 49.81
C LEU A 433 24.51 23.61 50.60
N LYS A 434 24.16 24.83 50.18
CA LYS A 434 24.59 26.08 50.83
C LYS A 434 23.51 26.65 51.72
N ASP A 435 22.25 26.57 51.26
CA ASP A 435 21.14 27.23 51.94
C ASP A 435 19.79 26.58 51.59
N MET A 436 18.95 26.36 52.61
CA MET A 436 17.58 25.85 52.48
C MET A 436 16.52 26.96 52.40
N THR A 437 16.90 28.25 52.44
CA THR A 437 15.93 29.34 52.26
C THR A 437 15.26 29.25 50.88
N PRO A 438 13.93 29.45 50.80
CA PRO A 438 13.01 29.89 51.86
C PRO A 438 12.25 28.77 52.62
N LEU A 439 12.65 27.49 52.50
CA LEU A 439 11.93 26.36 53.12
C LEU A 439 12.18 26.19 54.61
N SER A 440 13.39 26.49 55.09
CA SER A 440 13.73 26.39 56.50
C SER A 440 14.01 27.78 57.07
N ASN A 441 13.34 28.14 58.15
CA ASN A 441 13.78 29.24 59.01
C ASN A 441 15.01 28.77 59.79
N GLU A 442 15.95 29.66 60.10
CA GLU A 442 17.30 29.43 60.69
C GLU A 442 17.38 28.48 61.92
N LYS A 443 16.26 27.99 62.45
CA LYS A 443 16.15 27.10 63.62
C LYS A 443 15.90 25.61 63.31
N GLN A 444 15.61 25.21 62.07
CA GLN A 444 15.49 23.79 61.71
C GLN A 444 16.75 23.34 60.95
N GLY A 445 17.51 22.43 61.57
CA GLY A 445 18.73 21.87 60.98
C GLY A 445 18.47 21.24 59.61
N LEU A 446 19.50 21.23 58.77
CA LEU A 446 19.45 20.67 57.42
C LEU A 446 18.96 19.21 57.45
N SER A 447 17.71 18.96 57.06
CA SER A 447 17.21 17.59 56.90
C SER A 447 17.92 16.93 55.72
N LEU A 448 18.68 15.88 56.01
CA LEU A 448 19.41 15.09 55.01
C LEU A 448 18.47 14.59 53.90
N VAL A 449 17.22 14.26 54.25
CA VAL A 449 16.20 13.82 53.30
C VAL A 449 15.86 14.91 52.28
N ILE A 450 15.65 16.16 52.74
CA ILE A 450 15.39 17.29 51.83
C ILE A 450 16.62 17.55 50.95
N ILE A 451 17.83 17.49 51.51
CA ILE A 451 19.06 17.67 50.71
C ILE A 451 19.12 16.66 49.57
N LEU A 452 18.88 15.37 49.85
CA LEU A 452 18.91 14.31 48.83
C LEU A 452 17.83 14.53 47.75
N ILE A 453 16.61 14.90 48.15
CA ILE A 453 15.51 15.21 47.22
C ILE A 453 15.88 16.42 46.34
N SER A 454 16.51 17.44 46.91
CA SER A 454 16.95 18.63 46.17
C SER A 454 18.11 18.36 45.24
N ILE A 455 19.06 17.50 45.62
CA ILE A 455 20.13 17.02 44.73
C ILE A 455 19.51 16.27 43.54
N LEU A 456 18.54 15.39 43.78
CA LEU A 456 17.83 14.68 42.73
C LEU A 456 17.09 15.64 41.80
N GLN A 457 16.39 16.64 42.34
CA GLN A 457 15.73 17.67 41.54
C GLN A 457 16.75 18.42 40.66
N SER A 458 17.84 18.92 41.25
CA SER A 458 18.88 19.63 40.51
C SER A 458 19.50 18.78 39.41
N PHE A 459 19.71 17.49 39.66
CA PHE A 459 20.21 16.56 38.65
C PHE A 459 19.22 16.39 37.49
N ILE A 460 17.94 16.15 37.78
CA ILE A 460 16.88 16.03 36.76
C ILE A 460 16.76 17.33 35.96
N SER A 461 16.78 18.48 36.63
CA SER A 461 16.73 19.79 35.98
C SER A 461 17.92 20.02 35.06
N LEU A 462 19.13 19.68 35.50
CA LEU A 462 20.35 19.79 34.69
C LEU A 462 20.30 18.88 33.47
N VAL A 463 19.82 17.64 33.62
CA VAL A 463 19.64 16.71 32.50
C VAL A 463 18.62 17.27 31.50
N CYS A 464 17.47 17.78 31.95
CA CYS A 464 16.46 18.35 31.06
C CYS A 464 16.98 19.60 30.30
N ILE A 465 17.69 20.50 31.00
CA ILE A 465 18.31 21.69 30.39
C ILE A 465 19.37 21.27 29.38
N ALA A 466 20.23 20.30 29.73
CA ALA A 466 21.26 19.78 28.84
C ALA A 466 20.66 19.12 27.59
N LEU A 467 19.60 18.32 27.75
CA LEU A 467 18.88 17.69 26.65
C LEU A 467 18.19 18.71 25.74
N SER A 468 17.54 19.71 26.31
CA SER A 468 16.97 20.83 25.55
C SER A 468 18.06 21.60 24.81
N GLY A 469 19.18 21.88 25.46
CA GLY A 469 20.32 22.59 24.86
C GLY A 469 20.97 21.78 23.74
N LEU A 470 21.08 20.46 23.90
CA LEU A 470 21.54 19.55 22.85
C LEU A 470 20.58 19.56 21.66
N ALA A 471 19.28 19.42 21.88
CA ALA A 471 18.28 19.46 20.81
C ALA A 471 18.26 20.81 20.07
N ILE A 472 18.39 21.92 20.81
CA ILE A 472 18.50 23.28 20.26
C ILE A 472 19.79 23.44 19.45
N ARG A 473 20.94 23.01 19.99
CA ARG A 473 22.21 23.01 19.28
C ARG A 473 22.15 22.14 18.03
N TRP A 474 21.46 21.00 18.11
CA TRP A 474 21.29 20.09 17.00
C TRP A 474 20.48 20.74 15.87
N ARG A 475 19.45 21.52 16.22
CA ARG A 475 18.69 22.37 15.30
C ARG A 475 19.57 23.47 14.68
N PHE A 476 20.26 24.27 15.50
CA PHE A 476 21.05 25.44 15.03
C PHE A 476 22.38 25.11 14.35
N LYS A 477 23.04 23.98 14.63
CA LYS A 477 24.32 23.62 13.98
C LYS A 477 24.11 23.13 12.53
N ARG A 478 22.87 22.90 12.14
CA ARG A 478 22.50 22.22 10.88
C ARG A 478 21.58 23.05 9.98
N ASP A 479 21.03 24.15 10.51
CA ASP A 479 20.66 25.37 9.76
C ASP A 479 21.94 26.13 9.38
#